data_AF-A0A557SCI8-F1
#
_entry.id   AF-A0A557SCI8-F1
#
_cell.length_a   1.000
_cell.length_b   1.000
_cell.length_c   1.000
_cell.angle_alpha   90.00
_cell.angle_beta   90.00
_cell.angle_gamma   90.00
#
_symmetry.space_group_name_H-M   'P 1'
#
loop_
_entity.id
_entity.type
_entity.pdbx_description
1 polymer ?
#
loop_
_entity_poly.entity_id
_entity_poly.type
_entity_poly.pdbx_seq_one_letter_code
_entity_poly.pdbx_strand_id
1 'polypeptide(L)'
;MSMKKARILVNTPLDGIDYKPNQVIEAEAATIKDLVNAGFADDKPAAVKYCLEEGEEVITHQGVTAESEAAVITDDQTGELAPDDEPPDTGG
;
A
#
# COMPACT_ATOMS: atom_id res chain seq x y z
N MET A 1 -8.64 -19.59 -10.95
CA MET A 1 -8.54 -18.13 -10.87
C MET A 1 -7.53 -17.64 -11.90
N SER A 2 -7.89 -16.70 -12.77
CA SER A 2 -6.96 -16.10 -13.74
C SER A 2 -6.37 -14.83 -13.15
N MET A 3 -5.05 -14.79 -12.97
CA MET A 3 -4.33 -13.60 -12.51
C MET A 3 -4.05 -12.64 -13.67
N LYS A 4 -4.10 -11.34 -13.39
CA LYS A 4 -3.79 -10.26 -14.33
C LYS A 4 -2.93 -9.20 -13.65
N LYS A 5 -2.14 -8.53 -14.47
CA LYS A 5 -1.31 -7.39 -14.06
C LYS A 5 -1.97 -6.08 -14.42
N ALA A 6 -1.88 -5.10 -13.53
CA ALA A 6 -2.23 -3.73 -13.84
C ALA A 6 -1.31 -2.76 -13.11
N ARG A 7 -1.14 -1.58 -13.69
CA ARG A 7 -0.44 -0.46 -13.06
C ARG A 7 -1.43 0.32 -12.22
N ILE A 8 -1.03 0.70 -11.01
CA ILE A 8 -1.78 1.61 -10.15
C ILE A 8 -1.57 3.05 -10.61
N LEU A 9 -2.65 3.81 -10.78
CA LEU A 9 -2.62 5.20 -11.23
C LEU A 9 -2.62 6.19 -10.07
N VAL A 10 -3.35 5.85 -9.01
CA VAL A 10 -3.50 6.67 -7.80
C VAL A 10 -3.35 5.79 -6.57
N ASN A 11 -2.98 6.39 -5.43
CA ASN A 11 -2.88 5.63 -4.19
C ASN A 11 -4.22 4.95 -3.88
N THR A 12 -4.20 3.63 -3.79
CA THR A 12 -5.41 2.81 -3.72
C THR A 12 -5.27 1.79 -2.60
N PRO A 13 -6.11 1.87 -1.55
CA PRO A 13 -6.18 0.81 -0.56
C PRO A 13 -6.97 -0.37 -1.14
N LEU A 14 -6.38 -1.57 -1.07
CA LEU A 14 -7.03 -2.81 -1.47
C LEU A 14 -6.79 -3.85 -0.38
N ASP A 15 -7.88 -4.31 0.23
CA ASP A 15 -7.85 -5.31 1.31
C ASP A 15 -6.89 -4.97 2.48
N GLY A 16 -6.80 -3.68 2.84
CA GLY A 16 -5.92 -3.20 3.90
C GLY A 16 -4.45 -3.00 3.49
N ILE A 17 -4.12 -3.21 2.21
CA ILE A 17 -2.81 -2.92 1.64
C ILE A 17 -2.89 -1.64 0.81
N ASP A 18 -2.06 -0.65 1.13
CA ASP A 18 -1.97 0.59 0.39
C ASP A 18 -0.99 0.48 -0.79
N TYR A 19 -1.54 0.52 -2.00
CA TYR A 19 -0.75 0.53 -3.22
C TYR A 19 -0.44 1.96 -3.67
N LYS A 20 0.81 2.21 -4.05
CA LYS A 20 1.29 3.52 -4.50
C LYS A 20 1.12 3.68 -6.02
N PRO A 21 0.98 4.92 -6.52
CA PRO A 21 1.01 5.19 -7.95
C PRO A 21 2.25 4.60 -8.63
N ASN A 22 2.08 4.15 -9.86
CA ASN A 22 3.08 3.51 -10.73
C ASN A 22 3.52 2.10 -10.33
N GLN A 23 3.08 1.58 -9.18
CA GLN A 23 3.32 0.18 -8.84
C GLN A 23 2.55 -0.74 -9.79
N VAL A 24 3.15 -1.89 -10.10
CA VAL A 24 2.48 -2.95 -10.86
C VAL A 24 1.98 -3.99 -9.87
N ILE A 25 0.68 -4.25 -9.88
CA ILE A 25 0.07 -5.32 -9.08
C ILE A 25 -0.32 -6.50 -9.96
N GLU A 26 -0.23 -7.70 -9.40
CA GLU A 26 -0.79 -8.92 -9.98
C GLU A 26 -1.90 -9.44 -9.07
N ALA A 27 -3.15 -9.42 -9.54
CA ALA A 27 -4.32 -9.83 -8.76
C ALA A 27 -5.31 -10.62 -9.62
N GLU A 28 -6.41 -11.08 -9.04
CA GLU A 28 -7.48 -11.74 -9.81
C GLU A 28 -8.04 -10.82 -10.90
N ALA A 29 -8.36 -11.38 -12.07
CA ALA A 29 -8.89 -10.62 -13.20
C ALA A 29 -10.17 -9.84 -12.88
N ALA A 30 -10.99 -10.33 -11.93
CA ALA A 30 -12.16 -9.60 -11.44
C ALA A 30 -11.74 -8.33 -10.70
N THR A 31 -10.87 -8.46 -9.70
CA THR A 31 -10.30 -7.34 -8.92
C THR A 31 -9.65 -6.29 -9.81
N ILE A 32 -8.81 -6.71 -10.76
CA ILE A 32 -8.18 -5.78 -11.71
C ILE A 32 -9.24 -5.04 -12.54
N LYS A 33 -10.27 -5.73 -13.00
CA LYS A 33 -11.34 -5.12 -13.79
C LYS A 33 -12.12 -4.08 -12.99
N ASP A 34 -12.40 -4.35 -11.72
CA ASP A 34 -13.06 -3.39 -10.83
C ASP A 34 -12.19 -2.14 -10.60
N LEU A 35 -10.89 -2.32 -10.35
CA LEU A 35 -9.94 -1.21 -10.21
C LEU A 35 -9.83 -0.35 -11.47
N VAL A 36 -9.79 -0.97 -12.64
CA VAL A 36 -9.75 -0.26 -13.93
C VAL A 36 -11.06 0.50 -14.18
N ASN A 37 -12.21 -0.11 -13.92
CA ASN A 37 -13.53 0.55 -14.07
C ASN A 37 -13.68 1.75 -13.13
N ALA A 38 -13.12 1.66 -11.93
CA ALA A 38 -13.10 2.76 -10.96
C ALA A 38 -12.06 3.85 -11.29
N GLY A 39 -11.17 3.62 -12.27
CA GLY A 39 -10.12 4.55 -12.65
C GLY A 39 -8.89 4.54 -11.75
N PHE A 40 -8.74 3.52 -10.90
CA PHE A 40 -7.61 3.37 -9.97
C PHE A 40 -6.41 2.66 -10.59
N ALA A 41 -6.62 1.85 -11.63
CA ALA A 41 -5.58 1.10 -12.31
C ALA A 41 -5.69 1.18 -13.85
N ASP A 42 -4.60 0.87 -14.54
CA ASP A 42 -4.54 0.67 -15.99
C ASP A 42 -3.97 -0.73 -16.30
N ASP A 43 -4.79 -1.59 -16.91
CA ASP A 43 -4.41 -2.95 -17.32
C ASP A 43 -3.84 -3.01 -18.74
N LYS A 44 -3.61 -1.86 -19.39
CA LYS A 44 -2.99 -1.85 -20.73
C LYS A 44 -1.57 -2.42 -20.65
N PRO A 45 -1.21 -3.34 -21.56
CA PRO A 45 0.11 -3.96 -21.57
C PRO A 45 1.24 -2.92 -21.74
N ALA A 46 0.99 -1.82 -22.45
CA ALA A 46 1.96 -0.74 -22.61
C ALA A 46 2.23 0.01 -21.28
N ALA A 47 1.19 0.25 -20.48
CA ALA A 47 1.32 0.94 -19.19
C ALA A 47 2.05 0.07 -18.16
N VAL A 48 1.72 -1.23 -18.13
CA VAL A 48 2.41 -2.22 -17.28
C VAL A 48 3.87 -2.36 -17.69
N LYS A 49 4.15 -2.52 -18.99
CA LYS A 49 5.51 -2.64 -19.52
C LYS A 49 6.37 -1.43 -19.16
N TYR A 50 5.84 -0.22 -19.30
CA TYR A 50 6.53 1.02 -18.96
C TYR A 50 7.04 0.99 -17.50
N CYS A 51 6.19 0.66 -16.53
CA CYS A 51 6.59 0.59 -15.13
C CYS A 51 7.65 -0.49 -14.87
N LEU A 52 7.52 -1.66 -15.50
CA LEU A 52 8.52 -2.73 -15.37
C LEU A 52 9.88 -2.32 -15.96
N GLU A 53 9.89 -1.52 -17.03
CA GLU A 53 11.11 -0.98 -17.62
C GLU A 53 11.75 0.12 -16.75
N GLU A 54 10.95 0.87 -15.99
CA GLU A 54 11.43 1.85 -14.99
C GLU A 54 11.99 1.17 -13.71
N GLY A 55 11.85 -0.15 -13.59
CA GLY A 55 12.34 -0.93 -12.45
C GLY A 55 11.32 -1.12 -11.32
N GLU A 56 10.05 -0.83 -11.57
CA GLU A 56 8.98 -1.08 -10.60
C GLU A 56 8.78 -2.60 -10.39
N GLU A 57 8.61 -2.99 -9.13
CA GLU A 57 8.37 -4.38 -8.76
C GLU A 57 6.92 -4.79 -9.02
N VAL A 58 6.73 -6.07 -9.37
CA VAL A 58 5.39 -6.68 -9.45
C VAL A 58 5.01 -7.16 -8.06
N ILE A 59 3.97 -6.57 -7.49
CA ILE A 59 3.43 -6.97 -6.20
C ILE A 59 2.26 -7.94 -6.44
N THR A 60 2.43 -9.21 -6.09
CA THR A 60 1.33 -10.18 -6.16
C THR A 60 0.36 -9.95 -5.01
N HIS A 61 -0.83 -9.47 -5.33
CA HIS A 61 -1.95 -9.37 -4.40
C HIS A 61 -2.65 -10.72 -4.27
N GLN A 62 -2.41 -11.40 -3.15
CA GLN A 62 -3.23 -12.52 -2.73
C GLN A 62 -4.31 -11.93 -1.84
N GLY A 63 -5.46 -11.61 -2.43
CA GLY A 63 -6.57 -11.03 -1.69
C GLY A 63 -6.83 -11.84 -0.42
N VAL A 64 -7.06 -11.16 0.70
CA VAL A 64 -7.58 -11.82 1.89
C VAL A 64 -8.98 -12.28 1.54
N THR A 65 -9.11 -13.55 1.12
CA THR A 65 -10.38 -14.26 1.22
C THR A 65 -10.88 -14.03 2.65
N ALA A 66 -12.16 -13.74 2.83
CA ALA A 66 -12.81 -13.29 4.06
C ALA A 66 -12.63 -14.16 5.34
N GLU A 67 -11.67 -15.08 5.36
CA GLU A 67 -11.16 -15.80 6.54
C GLU A 67 -9.88 -15.15 7.15
N SER A 68 -9.41 -14.01 6.67
CA SER A 68 -8.33 -13.25 7.32
C SER A 68 -8.84 -11.91 7.83
N GLU A 69 -9.81 -11.97 8.73
CA GLU A 69 -9.96 -10.93 9.74
C GLU A 69 -8.73 -10.97 10.67
N ALA A 70 -8.26 -9.78 11.06
CA ALA A 70 -7.27 -9.52 12.10
C ALA A 70 -5.79 -9.76 11.77
N ALA A 71 -5.16 -8.78 11.12
CA ALA A 71 -3.78 -8.44 11.43
C ALA A 71 -3.62 -6.92 11.62
N VAL A 72 -4.14 -6.47 12.77
CA VAL A 72 -3.49 -5.52 13.69
C VAL A 72 -2.82 -4.29 13.05
N ILE A 73 -3.61 -3.23 13.00
CA ILE A 73 -3.21 -1.86 13.35
C ILE A 73 -2.35 -1.87 14.61
N THR A 74 -1.09 -1.45 14.50
CA THR A 74 -0.44 -0.62 15.53
C THR A 74 0.42 0.41 14.81
N ASP A 75 -0.22 1.49 14.39
CA ASP A 75 0.40 2.81 14.34
C ASP A 75 0.77 3.16 15.80
N ASP A 76 1.98 2.79 16.20
CA ASP A 76 2.58 3.20 17.47
C ASP A 76 3.95 3.77 17.16
N GLN A 77 3.99 5.07 16.88
CA GLN A 77 4.95 5.98 17.51
C GLN A 77 4.25 7.34 17.66
N THR A 78 3.27 7.34 18.55
CA THR A 78 2.77 8.55 19.20
C THR A 78 3.95 9.23 19.91
N GLY A 79 4.10 10.52 19.66
CA GLY A 79 5.21 11.33 20.14
C GLY A 79 5.37 11.32 21.65
N GLU A 80 6.61 11.21 22.09
CA GLU A 80 7.02 11.57 23.45
C GLU A 80 7.25 13.09 23.46
N LEU A 81 6.20 13.84 23.81
CA LEU A 81 6.29 15.24 24.19
C LEU A 81 5.93 15.39 25.67
N ALA A 82 6.96 15.80 26.42
CA ALA A 82 6.94 16.56 27.67
C ALA A 82 6.63 15.78 28.98
N PRO A 83 6.82 16.37 30.18
CA PRO A 83 7.49 17.64 30.56
C PRO A 83 8.48 17.53 31.76
N ASP A 84 9.25 18.59 31.99
CA ASP A 84 9.49 19.27 33.28
C ASP A 84 9.70 18.43 34.58
N ASP A 85 10.90 18.47 35.18
CA ASP A 85 11.08 18.77 36.63
C ASP A 85 12.57 19.02 36.97
N GLU A 86 12.79 20.11 37.71
CA GLU A 86 14.00 20.79 38.19
C GLU A 86 14.85 19.93 39.20
N PRO A 87 16.06 20.34 39.72
CA PRO A 87 16.27 21.62 40.42
C PRO A 87 17.65 22.32 40.24
N PRO A 88 17.77 23.56 40.76
CA PRO A 88 18.95 24.41 40.66
C PRO A 88 20.05 24.11 41.68
N ASP A 89 21.24 24.63 41.36
CA ASP A 89 22.25 25.24 42.23
C ASP A 89 22.54 24.61 43.60
N THR A 90 23.74 24.04 43.75
CA THR A 90 24.44 24.02 45.04
C THR A 90 25.86 24.51 44.85
N GLY A 91 26.07 25.80 45.12
CA GLY A 91 27.38 26.37 45.38
C GLY A 91 28.13 25.73 46.57
N GLY A 92 29.45 25.84 46.52
CA GLY A 92 30.42 25.50 47.56
C GLY A 92 31.79 26.04 47.20
#